data_AF-A0A3C1EPL4-F1
#
_entry.id   AF-A0A3C1EPL4-F1
#
_cell.length_a   1.000
_cell.length_b   1.000
_cell.length_c   1.000
_cell.angle_alpha   90.00
_cell.angle_beta   90.00
_cell.angle_gamma   90.00
#
_symmetry.space_group_name_H-M   'P 1'
#
loop_
_entity.id
_entity.type
_entity.pdbx_description
1 polymer ?
#
loop_
_entity_poly.entity_id
_entity_poly.type
_entity_poly.pdbx_seq_one_letter_code
_entity_poly.pdbx_strand_id
1 'polypeptide(L)'
;MDLRLVSILTAAVWLAGCATPGPLQPSGPDLGLVVASVRFGRISRPFPDHYAQSLYLAPVSSGGEIDIDRPIASRLARERQVYFFNVPPGRYVVIGGSYVAHGLRYRIRFKPEHALQTAVTVKPGGISFAGVVLVSRNWQDWLAFTLNILRSAAVVLPPWRPLSAEVEASFRSVDRTSYTEIEALTAARRHLAGSLWLPVLGSRLESLGGPSPEIVSEGFWRKRSKPAQRAERFSWVDTLEWGPPRPIRGGLEWRQPKDKARVAVLYFKEAEAGVKPREEYLRELKTLGSPEDTHSLVEVRLSTLTAQSIRYTKYVYPQPYLTGSVSEVFVTETMVAPDAEGYYVLLYRALRKNFEKFYPEYRRFREQLRLEIQPPPEEPKAAKK
;
A
#
# COMPACT_ATOMS: atom_id res chain seq x y z
N MET A 1 -3.86 -56.35 5.16
CA MET A 1 -3.26 -55.02 4.94
C MET A 1 -3.62 -54.18 6.15
N ASP A 2 -2.62 -53.77 6.92
CA ASP A 2 -2.83 -53.24 8.26
C ASP A 2 -3.36 -51.81 8.19
N LEU A 3 -4.59 -51.57 8.67
CA LEU A 3 -5.28 -50.27 8.59
C LEU A 3 -4.48 -49.13 9.23
N ARG A 4 -3.63 -49.46 10.22
CA ARG A 4 -2.73 -48.50 10.89
C ARG A 4 -1.63 -47.96 9.97
N LEU A 5 -1.15 -48.77 9.02
CA LEU A 5 -0.09 -48.39 8.09
C LEU A 5 -0.61 -47.39 7.03
N VAL A 6 -1.87 -47.55 6.61
CA VAL A 6 -2.53 -46.62 5.68
C VAL A 6 -2.75 -45.25 6.34
N SER A 7 -3.16 -45.22 7.62
CA SER A 7 -3.39 -43.98 8.37
C SER A 7 -2.10 -43.18 8.62
N ILE A 8 -0.99 -43.85 8.92
CA ILE A 8 0.31 -43.20 9.13
C ILE A 8 0.85 -42.62 7.83
N LEU A 9 0.71 -43.34 6.70
CA LEU A 9 1.10 -42.84 5.39
C LEU A 9 0.24 -41.67 4.91
N THR A 10 -1.08 -41.68 5.16
CA THR A 10 -1.93 -40.51 4.84
C THR A 10 -1.62 -39.31 5.72
N ALA A 11 -1.37 -39.49 7.03
CA ALA A 11 -0.95 -38.40 7.91
C ALA A 11 0.43 -37.83 7.51
N ALA A 12 1.37 -38.67 7.11
CA ALA A 12 2.69 -38.25 6.63
C ALA A 12 2.60 -37.48 5.29
N VAL A 13 1.73 -37.89 4.36
CA VAL A 13 1.47 -37.17 3.10
C VAL A 13 0.77 -35.83 3.36
N TRP A 14 -0.15 -35.77 4.33
CA TRP A 14 -0.79 -34.52 4.74
C TRP A 14 0.18 -33.55 5.44
N LEU A 15 1.12 -34.06 6.24
CA LEU A 15 2.14 -33.25 6.91
C LEU A 15 3.27 -32.83 5.96
N ALA A 16 3.66 -33.67 5.01
CA ALA A 16 4.65 -33.32 3.98
C ALA A 16 4.08 -32.42 2.87
N GLY A 17 2.77 -32.49 2.61
CA GLY A 17 2.08 -31.71 1.57
C GLY A 17 1.87 -30.22 1.89
N CYS A 18 2.19 -29.76 3.10
CA CYS A 18 2.00 -28.37 3.52
C CYS A 18 3.27 -27.51 3.47
N ALA A 19 4.44 -28.09 3.20
CA ALA A 19 5.66 -27.31 2.99
C ALA A 19 5.64 -26.71 1.59
N THR A 20 4.90 -25.61 1.43
CA THR A 20 5.06 -24.78 0.21
C THR A 20 6.53 -24.34 0.18
N PRO A 21 7.26 -24.54 -0.93
CA PRO A 21 8.66 -24.14 -0.98
C PRO A 21 8.77 -22.68 -0.57
N GLY A 22 9.63 -22.42 0.41
CA GLY A 22 9.88 -21.09 0.92
C GLY A 22 10.36 -20.14 -0.19
N PRO A 23 10.38 -18.83 0.05
CA PRO A 23 10.89 -17.88 -0.93
C PRO A 23 12.33 -18.23 -1.33
N LEU A 24 12.60 -18.17 -2.64
CA LEU A 24 13.92 -18.49 -3.17
C LEU A 24 14.94 -17.46 -2.67
N GLN A 25 16.02 -17.92 -2.06
CA GLN A 25 17.08 -17.04 -1.58
C GLN A 25 17.85 -16.44 -2.78
N PRO A 26 18.45 -15.24 -2.61
CA PRO A 26 19.41 -14.69 -3.54
C PRO A 26 20.51 -15.70 -3.83
N SER A 27 20.73 -16.03 -5.10
CA SER A 27 21.80 -16.95 -5.53
C SER A 27 23.14 -16.25 -5.73
N GLY A 28 23.16 -14.90 -5.69
CA GLY A 28 24.36 -14.09 -5.81
C GLY A 28 24.08 -12.62 -5.43
N PRO A 29 25.12 -11.84 -5.10
CA PRO A 29 24.97 -10.45 -4.65
C PRO A 29 24.46 -9.51 -5.74
N ASP A 30 24.69 -9.84 -7.02
CA ASP A 30 24.31 -8.98 -8.14
C ASP A 30 22.88 -9.25 -8.64
N LEU A 31 22.24 -10.32 -8.19
CA LEU A 31 20.91 -10.68 -8.68
C LEU A 31 19.84 -9.91 -7.92
N GLY A 32 18.91 -9.32 -8.66
CA GLY A 32 17.82 -8.52 -8.12
C GLY A 32 16.52 -9.29 -7.94
N LEU A 33 15.57 -8.62 -7.29
CA LEU A 33 14.19 -9.06 -7.14
C LEU A 33 13.27 -8.08 -7.88
N VAL A 34 12.42 -8.60 -8.76
CA VAL A 34 11.38 -7.81 -9.42
C VAL A 34 10.03 -8.15 -8.83
N VAL A 35 9.28 -7.10 -8.46
CA VAL A 35 7.89 -7.21 -8.02
C VAL A 35 7.00 -6.60 -9.10
N ALA A 36 5.95 -7.34 -9.47
CA ALA A 36 5.00 -6.89 -10.48
C ALA A 36 3.60 -7.40 -10.15
N SER A 37 2.59 -6.69 -10.64
CA SER A 37 1.22 -7.17 -10.65
C SER A 37 0.62 -6.89 -12.01
N VAL A 38 -0.13 -7.85 -12.54
CA VAL A 38 -1.05 -7.59 -13.66
C VAL A 38 -2.44 -7.95 -13.17
N ARG A 39 -3.35 -7.00 -13.31
CA ARG A 39 -4.75 -7.18 -12.98
C ARG A 39 -5.63 -6.80 -14.15
N PHE A 40 -6.76 -7.48 -14.22
CA PHE A 40 -7.86 -7.02 -15.04
C PHE A 40 -8.85 -6.21 -14.19
N GLY A 41 -9.29 -5.06 -14.69
CA GLY A 41 -10.24 -4.20 -13.99
C GLY A 41 -11.67 -4.74 -13.99
N ARG A 42 -12.48 -4.33 -13.00
CA ARG A 42 -13.91 -4.70 -12.90
C ARG A 42 -14.73 -4.15 -14.07
N ILE A 43 -15.59 -5.00 -14.64
CA ILE A 43 -16.61 -4.62 -15.63
C ILE A 43 -17.94 -4.28 -14.93
N SER A 44 -18.36 -5.10 -13.96
CA SER A 44 -19.62 -4.94 -13.22
C SER A 44 -19.62 -5.76 -11.92
N ARG A 45 -20.65 -5.58 -11.08
CA ARG A 45 -20.72 -6.10 -9.70
C ARG A 45 -20.65 -7.64 -9.49
N PRO A 46 -20.79 -8.56 -10.47
CA PRO A 46 -20.51 -9.97 -10.21
C PRO A 46 -19.06 -10.40 -10.51
N PHE A 47 -18.24 -9.60 -11.19
CA PHE A 47 -16.90 -10.01 -11.62
C PHE A 47 -15.78 -9.36 -10.77
N PRO A 48 -15.12 -10.11 -9.86
CA PRO A 48 -14.05 -9.56 -9.05
C PRO A 48 -12.79 -9.27 -9.89
N ASP A 49 -11.89 -8.48 -9.30
CA ASP A 49 -10.56 -8.28 -9.86
C ASP A 49 -9.81 -9.62 -9.94
N HIS A 50 -9.22 -9.92 -11.09
CA HIS A 50 -8.40 -11.11 -11.29
C HIS A 50 -6.96 -10.70 -11.49
N TYR A 51 -6.07 -11.34 -10.73
CA TYR A 51 -4.64 -11.09 -10.74
C TYR A 51 -3.90 -12.26 -11.38
N ALA A 52 -2.79 -11.96 -12.04
CA ALA A 52 -1.94 -12.98 -12.63
C ALA A 52 -1.41 -13.93 -11.55
N GLN A 53 -1.42 -15.23 -11.87
CA GLN A 53 -0.78 -16.27 -11.07
C GLN A 53 0.70 -16.45 -11.43
N SER A 54 1.06 -16.16 -12.68
CA SER A 54 2.45 -16.03 -13.08
C SER A 54 2.59 -14.94 -14.12
N LEU A 55 3.77 -14.32 -14.17
CA LEU A 55 4.14 -13.38 -15.22
C LEU A 55 5.45 -13.83 -15.88
N TYR A 56 5.72 -13.27 -17.05
CA TYR A 56 6.95 -13.49 -17.80
C TYR A 56 7.63 -12.14 -18.06
N LEU A 57 8.91 -12.05 -17.72
CA LEU A 57 9.78 -10.92 -18.06
C LEU A 57 10.65 -11.28 -19.26
N ALA A 58 10.87 -10.34 -20.17
CA ALA A 58 11.89 -10.43 -21.20
C ALA A 58 12.95 -9.35 -20.99
N PRO A 59 14.24 -9.65 -21.22
CA PRO A 59 15.27 -8.62 -21.26
C PRO A 59 15.07 -7.70 -22.46
N VAL A 60 15.49 -6.44 -22.30
CA VAL A 60 15.50 -5.42 -23.34
C VAL A 60 16.94 -5.08 -23.66
N SER A 61 17.33 -5.20 -24.93
CA SER A 61 18.67 -4.87 -25.40
C SER A 61 18.94 -3.36 -25.31
N SER A 62 20.20 -2.96 -25.47
CA SER A 62 20.57 -1.54 -25.55
C SER A 62 19.90 -0.82 -26.72
N GLY A 63 19.57 -1.55 -27.80
CA GLY A 63 18.80 -1.04 -28.94
C GLY A 63 17.29 -0.96 -28.72
N GLY A 64 16.77 -1.37 -27.55
CA GLY A 64 15.35 -1.37 -27.24
C GLY A 64 14.58 -2.60 -27.73
N GLU A 65 15.27 -3.58 -28.32
CA GLU A 65 14.66 -4.84 -28.76
C GLU A 65 14.33 -5.74 -27.57
N ILE A 66 13.17 -6.39 -27.61
CA ILE A 66 12.72 -7.30 -26.55
C ILE A 66 13.12 -8.72 -26.92
N ASP A 67 13.95 -9.36 -26.11
CA ASP A 67 14.33 -10.77 -26.27
C ASP A 67 13.22 -11.67 -25.69
N ILE A 68 12.26 -12.02 -26.56
CA ILE A 68 11.13 -12.89 -26.22
C ILE A 68 11.51 -14.37 -26.15
N ASP A 69 12.69 -14.75 -26.62
CA ASP A 69 13.14 -16.16 -26.69
C ASP A 69 13.69 -16.65 -25.35
N ARG A 70 14.07 -15.72 -24.46
CA ARG A 70 14.60 -16.03 -23.13
C ARG A 70 13.77 -15.40 -22.01
N PRO A 71 12.47 -15.75 -21.90
CA PRO A 71 11.63 -15.19 -20.85
C PRO A 71 11.99 -15.74 -19.47
N ILE A 72 12.01 -14.88 -18.48
CA ILE A 72 12.13 -15.23 -17.06
C ILE A 72 10.72 -15.37 -16.50
N ALA A 73 10.37 -16.57 -16.03
CA ALA A 73 9.08 -16.80 -15.37
C ALA A 73 9.11 -16.41 -13.89
N SER A 74 8.03 -15.81 -13.40
CA SER A 74 7.85 -15.52 -11.97
C SER A 74 7.83 -16.83 -11.16
N ARG A 75 8.41 -16.81 -9.96
CA ARG A 75 8.57 -18.02 -9.12
C ARG A 75 7.58 -18.09 -7.96
N LEU A 76 7.02 -16.95 -7.54
CA LEU A 76 6.05 -16.87 -6.45
C LEU A 76 4.93 -15.90 -6.81
N ALA A 77 3.70 -16.23 -6.41
CA ALA A 77 2.54 -15.35 -6.49
C ALA A 77 1.78 -15.37 -5.16
N ARG A 78 1.67 -14.20 -4.52
CA ARG A 78 1.01 -14.02 -3.21
C ARG A 78 0.42 -12.62 -3.14
N GLU A 79 -0.74 -12.50 -2.48
CA GLU A 79 -1.43 -11.23 -2.25
C GLU A 79 -1.43 -10.29 -3.47
N ARG A 80 -1.85 -10.82 -4.63
CA ARG A 80 -2.03 -10.05 -5.87
C ARG A 80 -0.73 -9.60 -6.54
N GLN A 81 0.42 -9.96 -6.00
CA GLN A 81 1.73 -9.69 -6.57
C GLN A 81 2.38 -10.98 -7.06
N VAL A 82 3.27 -10.86 -8.04
CA VAL A 82 4.21 -11.90 -8.43
C VAL A 82 5.64 -11.43 -8.23
N TYR A 83 6.51 -12.40 -7.97
CA TYR A 83 7.90 -12.18 -7.61
C TYR A 83 8.82 -12.93 -8.56
N PHE A 84 9.79 -12.21 -9.11
CA PHE A 84 10.90 -12.76 -9.86
C PHE A 84 12.14 -12.65 -9.00
N PHE A 85 12.64 -13.80 -8.54
CA PHE A 85 13.89 -13.87 -7.80
C PHE A 85 15.05 -14.06 -8.74
N ASN A 86 16.22 -13.61 -8.32
CA ASN A 86 17.48 -13.87 -9.00
C ASN A 86 17.52 -13.33 -10.44
N VAL A 87 16.92 -12.16 -10.66
CA VAL A 87 16.91 -11.49 -11.98
C VAL A 87 18.25 -10.80 -12.19
N PRO A 88 18.98 -11.08 -13.29
CA PRO A 88 20.23 -10.39 -13.57
C PRO A 88 20.05 -8.86 -13.68
N PRO A 89 21.10 -8.06 -13.46
CA PRO A 89 21.05 -6.64 -13.74
C PRO A 89 20.74 -6.37 -15.20
N GLY A 90 19.88 -5.39 -15.48
CA GLY A 90 19.47 -5.07 -16.83
C GLY A 90 18.12 -4.39 -16.91
N ARG A 91 17.63 -4.20 -18.13
CA ARG A 91 16.29 -3.65 -18.40
C ARG A 91 15.36 -4.78 -18.80
N TYR A 92 14.17 -4.81 -18.21
CA TYR A 92 13.19 -5.90 -18.42
C TYR A 92 11.80 -5.33 -18.67
N VAL A 93 10.97 -6.08 -19.38
CA VAL A 93 9.56 -5.76 -19.63
C VAL A 93 8.69 -6.98 -19.33
N VAL A 94 7.47 -6.75 -18.87
CA VAL A 94 6.44 -7.78 -18.72
C VAL A 94 5.87 -8.07 -20.11
N ILE A 95 6.07 -9.28 -20.61
CA ILE A 95 5.60 -9.69 -21.95
C ILE A 95 4.30 -10.50 -21.92
N GLY A 96 3.89 -10.96 -20.74
CA GLY A 96 2.68 -11.75 -20.59
C GLY A 96 2.51 -12.33 -19.20
N GLY A 97 1.48 -13.17 -19.06
CA GLY A 97 1.15 -13.79 -17.79
C GLY A 97 0.12 -14.91 -17.91
N SER A 98 0.01 -15.71 -16.85
CA SER A 98 -1.04 -16.72 -16.72
C SER A 98 -2.03 -16.37 -15.63
N TYR A 99 -3.29 -16.76 -15.85
CA TYR A 99 -4.41 -16.52 -14.96
C TYR A 99 -5.22 -17.79 -14.80
N VAL A 100 -5.86 -17.93 -13.65
CA VAL A 100 -6.95 -18.86 -13.46
C VAL A 100 -8.17 -18.08 -13.01
N ALA A 101 -9.21 -18.08 -13.82
CA ALA A 101 -10.49 -17.49 -13.50
C ALA A 101 -11.58 -18.47 -13.89
N HIS A 102 -12.53 -18.69 -12.99
CA HIS A 102 -13.67 -19.58 -13.23
C HIS A 102 -13.27 -20.97 -13.80
N GLY A 103 -12.21 -21.60 -13.28
CA GLY A 103 -11.79 -22.94 -13.74
C GLY A 103 -11.15 -23.00 -15.14
N LEU A 104 -10.88 -21.85 -15.75
CA LEU A 104 -10.20 -21.70 -17.03
C LEU A 104 -8.81 -21.10 -16.83
N ARG A 105 -7.82 -21.61 -17.57
CA ARG A 105 -6.46 -21.09 -17.58
C ARG A 105 -6.27 -20.17 -18.79
N TYR A 106 -5.89 -18.94 -18.54
CA TYR A 106 -5.58 -17.98 -19.62
C TYR A 106 -4.09 -17.72 -19.63
N ARG A 107 -3.53 -17.63 -20.84
CA ARG A 107 -2.24 -16.98 -21.06
C ARG A 107 -2.50 -15.70 -21.81
N ILE A 108 -2.01 -14.59 -21.28
CA ILE A 108 -1.99 -13.34 -22.00
C ILE A 108 -0.60 -13.09 -22.56
N ARG A 109 -0.57 -12.54 -23.77
CA ARG A 109 0.62 -11.98 -24.38
C ARG A 109 0.38 -10.49 -24.62
N PHE A 110 1.35 -9.67 -24.26
CA PHE A 110 1.35 -8.25 -24.55
C PHE A 110 2.04 -8.00 -25.88
N LYS A 111 1.49 -7.06 -26.65
CA LYS A 111 2.19 -6.51 -27.81
C LYS A 111 3.50 -5.85 -27.37
N PRO A 112 4.58 -5.91 -28.18
CA PRO A 112 5.85 -5.29 -27.86
C PRO A 112 5.72 -3.81 -27.46
N GLU A 113 4.92 -3.03 -28.18
CA GLU A 113 4.66 -1.60 -27.87
C GLU A 113 4.08 -1.37 -26.47
N HIS A 114 3.23 -2.29 -25.99
CA HIS A 114 2.63 -2.21 -24.66
C HIS A 114 3.56 -2.74 -23.58
N ALA A 115 4.30 -3.81 -23.88
CA ALA A 115 5.28 -4.39 -22.97
C ALA A 115 6.34 -3.35 -22.59
N LEU A 116 6.80 -2.51 -23.53
CA LEU A 116 7.77 -1.44 -23.27
C LEU A 116 7.30 -0.43 -22.19
N GLN A 117 6.00 -0.22 -22.03
CA GLN A 117 5.46 0.66 -20.98
C GLN A 117 5.65 0.08 -19.57
N THR A 118 5.87 -1.23 -19.48
CA THR A 118 6.20 -1.95 -18.23
C THR A 118 7.71 -2.05 -18.00
N ALA A 119 8.54 -1.36 -18.80
CA ALA A 119 9.99 -1.43 -18.68
C ALA A 119 10.48 -1.02 -17.30
N VAL A 120 11.31 -1.87 -16.71
CA VAL A 120 11.90 -1.69 -15.38
C VAL A 120 13.39 -2.01 -15.42
N THR A 121 14.19 -1.19 -14.76
CA THR A 121 15.64 -1.43 -14.63
C THR A 121 15.93 -2.14 -13.32
N VAL A 122 16.59 -3.28 -13.40
CA VAL A 122 17.07 -4.08 -12.26
C VAL A 122 18.50 -3.67 -11.97
N LYS A 123 18.71 -3.11 -10.77
CA LYS A 123 20.05 -2.79 -10.26
C LYS A 123 20.69 -4.03 -9.63
N PRO A 124 22.04 -4.13 -9.62
CA PRO A 124 22.73 -5.21 -8.92
C PRO A 124 22.29 -5.31 -7.45
N GLY A 125 21.84 -6.50 -7.04
CA GLY A 125 21.35 -6.78 -5.68
C GLY A 125 20.12 -5.99 -5.26
N GLY A 126 19.49 -5.27 -6.19
CA GLY A 126 18.42 -4.33 -5.92
C GLY A 126 17.02 -4.94 -6.01
N ILE A 127 16.04 -4.14 -5.62
CA ILE A 127 14.63 -4.44 -5.84
C ILE A 127 14.06 -3.42 -6.80
N SER A 128 13.31 -3.92 -7.77
CA SER A 128 12.62 -3.10 -8.75
C SER A 128 11.15 -3.42 -8.80
N PHE A 129 10.32 -2.38 -8.91
CA PHE A 129 8.88 -2.50 -9.06
C PHE A 129 8.48 -2.20 -10.51
N ALA A 130 7.95 -3.21 -11.21
CA ALA A 130 7.53 -3.05 -12.60
C ALA A 130 6.22 -2.23 -12.72
N GLY A 131 5.44 -2.17 -11.63
CA GLY A 131 4.15 -1.51 -11.55
C GLY A 131 2.98 -2.47 -11.42
N VAL A 132 1.79 -1.90 -11.27
CA VAL A 132 0.51 -2.60 -11.41
C VAL A 132 -0.05 -2.34 -12.81
N VAL A 133 0.08 -3.33 -13.69
CA VAL A 133 -0.47 -3.29 -15.04
C VAL A 133 -1.98 -3.52 -14.98
N LEU A 134 -2.75 -2.61 -15.56
CA LEU A 134 -4.17 -2.75 -15.78
C LEU A 134 -4.43 -3.17 -17.22
N VAL A 135 -5.03 -4.34 -17.39
CA VAL A 135 -5.40 -4.88 -18.70
C VAL A 135 -6.87 -4.56 -18.98
N SER A 136 -7.15 -4.08 -20.20
CA SER A 136 -8.53 -3.87 -20.66
C SER A 136 -9.22 -5.22 -20.93
N ARG A 137 -10.45 -5.35 -20.45
CA ARG A 137 -11.28 -6.55 -20.65
C ARG A 137 -12.35 -6.25 -21.69
N ASN A 138 -12.09 -6.54 -22.97
CA ASN A 138 -13.09 -6.27 -24.01
C ASN A 138 -13.98 -7.48 -24.36
N TRP A 139 -13.59 -8.74 -24.08
CA TRP A 139 -14.44 -9.92 -24.37
C TRP A 139 -14.11 -11.22 -23.60
N GLN A 140 -12.99 -11.26 -22.87
CA GLN A 140 -12.41 -12.50 -22.33
C GLN A 140 -13.23 -13.14 -21.19
N ASP A 141 -13.82 -12.34 -20.30
CA ASP A 141 -14.69 -12.84 -19.22
C ASP A 141 -16.00 -13.41 -19.77
N TRP A 142 -16.52 -12.82 -20.86
CA TRP A 142 -17.68 -13.34 -21.56
C TRP A 142 -17.37 -14.69 -22.20
N LEU A 143 -16.20 -14.80 -22.86
CA LEU A 143 -15.74 -16.09 -23.40
C LEU A 143 -15.53 -17.13 -22.28
N ALA A 144 -14.97 -16.71 -21.15
CA ALA A 144 -14.81 -17.56 -19.96
C ALA A 144 -16.13 -18.13 -19.47
N PHE A 145 -17.10 -17.23 -19.30
CA PHE A 145 -18.44 -17.55 -18.84
C PHE A 145 -19.16 -18.49 -19.82
N THR A 146 -19.13 -18.16 -21.12
CA THR A 146 -19.74 -18.99 -22.17
C THR A 146 -19.09 -20.36 -22.25
N LEU A 147 -17.76 -20.47 -22.19
CA LEU A 147 -17.06 -21.76 -22.20
C LEU A 147 -17.40 -22.62 -20.98
N ASN A 148 -17.61 -22.02 -19.81
CA ASN A 148 -18.06 -22.75 -18.63
C ASN A 148 -19.52 -23.21 -18.71
N ILE A 149 -20.40 -22.39 -19.27
CA ILE A 149 -21.78 -22.80 -19.55
C ILE A 149 -21.76 -23.97 -20.53
N LEU A 150 -21.00 -23.86 -21.62
CA LEU A 150 -20.84 -24.93 -22.60
C LEU A 150 -20.25 -26.19 -21.97
N ARG A 151 -19.29 -26.08 -21.05
CA ARG A 151 -18.75 -27.23 -20.30
C ARG A 151 -19.79 -27.87 -19.38
N SER A 152 -20.66 -27.06 -18.77
CA SER A 152 -21.73 -27.55 -17.89
C SER A 152 -22.88 -28.17 -18.68
N ALA A 153 -23.11 -27.69 -19.91
CA ALA A 153 -24.17 -28.13 -20.80
C ALA A 153 -23.75 -29.28 -21.73
N ALA A 154 -22.47 -29.40 -22.08
CA ALA A 154 -21.97 -30.40 -23.01
C ALA A 154 -21.28 -31.56 -22.28
N VAL A 155 -21.84 -32.75 -22.44
CA VAL A 155 -21.24 -34.08 -22.15
C VAL A 155 -19.93 -34.32 -22.94
N VAL A 156 -19.53 -33.40 -23.82
CA VAL A 156 -18.54 -33.60 -24.90
C VAL A 156 -17.10 -33.24 -24.49
N LEU A 157 -16.89 -32.40 -23.47
CA LEU A 157 -15.53 -32.07 -23.00
C LEU A 157 -15.23 -32.79 -21.68
N PRO A 158 -14.22 -33.69 -21.63
CA PRO A 158 -13.88 -34.41 -20.42
C PRO A 158 -13.61 -33.42 -19.27
N PRO A 159 -14.25 -33.58 -18.09
CA PRO A 159 -14.13 -32.62 -16.99
C PRO A 159 -12.69 -32.47 -16.46
N TRP A 160 -11.79 -33.38 -16.84
CA TRP A 160 -10.39 -33.44 -16.41
C TRP A 160 -9.44 -32.60 -17.27
N ARG A 161 -9.83 -32.18 -18.48
CA ARG A 161 -8.93 -31.47 -19.39
C ARG A 161 -8.96 -29.97 -19.08
N PRO A 162 -7.85 -29.36 -18.64
CA PRO A 162 -7.81 -27.92 -18.41
C PRO A 162 -7.96 -27.21 -19.76
N LEU A 163 -9.00 -26.41 -19.89
CA LEU A 163 -9.15 -25.50 -21.02
C LEU A 163 -8.13 -24.37 -20.86
N SER A 164 -7.26 -24.24 -21.85
CA SER A 164 -6.32 -23.14 -21.97
C SER A 164 -6.66 -22.26 -23.17
N ALA A 165 -6.74 -20.96 -22.97
CA ALA A 165 -6.83 -19.99 -24.06
C ALA A 165 -5.61 -19.08 -24.03
N GLU A 166 -5.03 -18.83 -25.21
CA GLU A 166 -4.04 -17.76 -25.40
C GLU A 166 -4.78 -16.55 -25.95
N VAL A 167 -4.56 -15.40 -25.31
CA VAL A 167 -5.25 -14.17 -25.70
C VAL A 167 -4.27 -13.02 -25.77
N GLU A 168 -4.36 -12.27 -26.85
CA GLU A 168 -3.67 -10.99 -26.95
C GLU A 168 -4.41 -9.95 -26.11
N ALA A 169 -3.70 -9.36 -25.16
CA ALA A 169 -4.27 -8.46 -24.18
C ALA A 169 -3.98 -7.00 -24.54
N SER A 170 -5.03 -6.17 -24.57
CA SER A 170 -4.89 -4.73 -24.74
C SER A 170 -4.57 -4.08 -23.40
N PHE A 171 -3.44 -3.39 -23.35
CA PHE A 171 -2.95 -2.65 -22.21
C PHE A 171 -3.79 -1.38 -21.99
N ARG A 172 -4.11 -1.06 -20.73
CA ARG A 172 -4.82 0.19 -20.40
C ARG A 172 -3.92 1.20 -19.70
N SER A 173 -3.24 0.79 -18.64
CA SER A 173 -2.35 1.67 -17.87
C SER A 173 -1.40 0.86 -16.99
N VAL A 174 -0.35 1.53 -16.52
CA VAL A 174 0.58 1.02 -15.49
C VAL A 174 0.67 2.02 -14.35
N ASP A 175 0.34 1.57 -13.14
CA ASP A 175 0.50 2.35 -11.93
C ASP A 175 1.88 2.06 -11.30
N ARG A 176 2.69 3.11 -11.18
CA ARG A 176 4.03 3.12 -10.57
C ARG A 176 4.15 4.19 -9.49
N THR A 177 3.03 4.63 -8.94
CA THR A 177 3.06 5.63 -7.88
C THR A 177 3.84 5.09 -6.68
N SER A 178 4.53 5.96 -5.95
CA SER A 178 5.27 5.55 -4.75
C SER A 178 4.35 4.85 -3.74
N TYR A 179 3.07 5.24 -3.70
CA TYR A 179 2.05 4.57 -2.89
C TYR A 179 1.87 3.09 -3.27
N THR A 180 1.64 2.78 -4.56
CA THR A 180 1.45 1.39 -4.99
C THR A 180 2.72 0.56 -4.88
N GLU A 181 3.88 1.18 -5.06
CA GLU A 181 5.17 0.54 -4.79
C GLU A 181 5.31 0.20 -3.30
N ILE A 182 5.04 1.15 -2.39
CA ILE A 182 5.08 0.91 -0.93
C ILE A 182 4.11 -0.21 -0.54
N GLU A 183 2.88 -0.22 -1.07
CA GLU A 183 1.90 -1.27 -0.80
C GLU A 183 2.42 -2.65 -1.26
N ALA A 184 2.96 -2.73 -2.47
CA ALA A 184 3.50 -3.97 -3.04
C ALA A 184 4.72 -4.48 -2.24
N LEU A 185 5.64 -3.59 -1.87
CA LEU A 185 6.82 -3.93 -1.09
C LEU A 185 6.47 -4.30 0.37
N THR A 186 5.44 -3.68 0.95
CA THR A 186 4.92 -4.05 2.28
C THR A 186 4.27 -5.44 2.24
N ALA A 187 3.56 -5.79 1.16
CA ALA A 187 3.10 -7.16 0.95
C ALA A 187 4.28 -8.13 0.77
N ALA A 188 5.26 -7.77 -0.07
CA ALA A 188 6.47 -8.57 -0.27
C ALA A 188 7.19 -8.87 1.05
N ARG A 189 7.32 -7.88 1.93
CA ARG A 189 7.94 -8.02 3.26
C ARG A 189 7.30 -9.11 4.11
N ARG A 190 5.98 -9.27 4.04
CA ARG A 190 5.23 -10.31 4.79
C ARG A 190 5.50 -11.71 4.22
N HIS A 191 5.57 -11.85 2.89
CA HIS A 191 5.77 -13.15 2.23
C HIS A 191 7.23 -13.58 2.15
N LEU A 192 8.14 -12.62 2.18
CA LEU A 192 9.59 -12.82 2.11
C LEU A 192 10.24 -12.70 3.50
N ALA A 193 9.44 -12.76 4.56
CA ALA A 193 9.92 -12.80 5.94
C ALA A 193 10.87 -14.00 6.13
N GLY A 194 12.02 -13.76 6.76
CA GLY A 194 13.06 -14.78 6.95
C GLY A 194 13.91 -15.08 5.70
N SER A 195 13.76 -14.33 4.62
CA SER A 195 14.67 -14.40 3.46
C SER A 195 15.73 -13.31 3.49
N LEU A 196 16.83 -13.53 2.77
CA LEU A 196 17.89 -12.55 2.55
C LEU A 196 17.44 -11.36 1.69
N TRP A 197 16.23 -11.38 1.13
CA TRP A 197 15.62 -10.22 0.45
C TRP A 197 15.11 -9.16 1.42
N LEU A 198 14.93 -9.51 2.70
CA LEU A 198 14.30 -8.62 3.69
C LEU A 198 15.08 -7.30 3.92
N PRO A 199 16.42 -7.29 4.05
CA PRO A 199 17.17 -6.04 4.19
C PRO A 199 17.05 -5.16 2.94
N VAL A 200 17.06 -5.76 1.75
CA VAL A 200 16.93 -5.04 0.47
C VAL A 200 15.53 -4.41 0.35
N LEU A 201 14.48 -5.14 0.75
CA LEU A 201 13.11 -4.62 0.83
C LEU A 201 13.00 -3.45 1.80
N GLY A 202 13.63 -3.57 2.98
CA GLY A 202 13.66 -2.53 4.00
C GLY A 202 14.30 -1.25 3.48
N SER A 203 15.49 -1.35 2.90
CA SER A 203 16.20 -0.19 2.32
C SER A 203 15.39 0.48 1.21
N ARG A 204 14.75 -0.31 0.33
CA ARG A 204 13.89 0.25 -0.72
C ARG A 204 12.66 0.95 -0.15
N LEU A 205 11.98 0.36 0.83
CA LEU A 205 10.83 0.97 1.50
C LEU A 205 11.22 2.29 2.18
N GLU A 206 12.35 2.32 2.90
CA GLU A 206 12.86 3.54 3.52
C GLU A 206 13.15 4.63 2.49
N SER A 207 13.76 4.28 1.36
CA SER A 207 14.06 5.24 0.28
C SER A 207 12.80 5.87 -0.35
N LEU A 208 11.66 5.19 -0.25
CA LEU A 208 10.37 5.67 -0.75
C LEU A 208 9.58 6.48 0.29
N GLY A 209 10.12 6.69 1.48
CA GLY A 209 9.34 7.21 2.62
C GLY A 209 8.26 6.22 3.09
N GLY A 210 8.39 4.95 2.72
CA GLY A 210 7.61 3.83 3.26
C GLY A 210 7.86 3.66 4.76
N PRO A 211 6.98 2.94 5.49
CA PRO A 211 7.18 2.77 6.91
C PRO A 211 8.52 2.06 7.14
N SER A 212 9.40 2.67 7.95
CA SER A 212 10.66 2.05 8.37
C SER A 212 10.37 0.65 8.91
N PRO A 213 11.21 -0.35 8.58
CA PRO A 213 10.96 -1.73 8.89
C PRO A 213 10.91 -1.91 10.41
N GLU A 214 9.71 -1.87 10.99
CA GLU A 214 9.53 -2.47 12.28
C GLU A 214 9.68 -3.97 12.07
N ILE A 215 10.85 -4.50 12.40
CA ILE A 215 11.11 -5.93 12.46
C ILE A 215 10.13 -6.44 13.52
N VAL A 216 8.91 -6.81 13.10
CA VAL A 216 8.06 -7.68 13.90
C VAL A 216 8.63 -9.09 13.75
N SER A 217 9.84 -9.28 14.24
CA SER A 217 10.27 -10.58 14.73
C SER A 217 9.62 -10.71 16.09
N GLU A 218 8.50 -11.41 16.19
CA GLU A 218 8.18 -12.22 17.35
C GLU A 218 6.98 -13.11 17.02
N GLY A 219 7.22 -14.42 17.14
CA GLY A 219 6.43 -15.48 16.55
C GLY A 219 5.08 -15.74 17.20
N PHE A 220 4.30 -16.57 16.52
CA PHE A 220 3.17 -17.44 16.90
C PHE A 220 2.04 -16.93 17.82
N TRP A 221 2.25 -15.91 18.63
CA TRP A 221 1.26 -15.22 19.44
C TRP A 221 0.92 -13.90 18.75
N ARG A 222 -0.17 -13.87 17.98
CA ARG A 222 -0.79 -12.60 17.60
C ARG A 222 -1.09 -11.83 18.90
N LYS A 223 -0.25 -10.85 19.27
CA LYS A 223 -0.60 -9.87 20.30
C LYS A 223 -1.98 -9.34 19.91
N ARG A 224 -2.99 -9.62 20.75
CA ARG A 224 -4.35 -9.12 20.54
C ARG A 224 -4.23 -7.62 20.26
N SER A 225 -4.74 -7.18 19.11
CA SER A 225 -4.76 -5.76 18.75
C SER A 225 -5.41 -5.01 19.92
N LYS A 226 -4.76 -3.96 20.43
CA LYS A 226 -5.33 -3.12 21.47
C LYS A 226 -6.75 -2.70 21.02
N PRO A 227 -7.76 -2.75 21.91
CA PRO A 227 -9.12 -2.35 21.53
C PRO A 227 -9.12 -0.89 21.09
N ALA A 228 -9.93 -0.58 20.08
CA ALA A 228 -10.12 0.79 19.64
C ALA A 228 -10.79 1.60 20.75
N GLN A 229 -10.21 2.75 21.07
CA GLN A 229 -10.78 3.77 21.92
C GLN A 229 -11.65 4.70 21.07
N ARG A 230 -12.67 5.31 21.69
CA ARG A 230 -13.65 6.14 20.98
C ARG A 230 -13.83 7.49 21.68
N ALA A 231 -13.81 8.55 20.89
CA ALA A 231 -14.28 9.89 21.24
C ALA A 231 -15.55 10.19 20.43
N GLU A 232 -16.18 11.33 20.68
CA GLU A 232 -17.46 11.72 20.05
C GLU A 232 -17.43 11.67 18.52
N ARG A 233 -16.31 12.07 17.89
CA ARG A 233 -16.19 12.26 16.43
C ARG A 233 -15.14 11.37 15.77
N PHE A 234 -14.37 10.59 16.54
CA PHE A 234 -13.35 9.72 15.98
C PHE A 234 -13.03 8.56 16.92
N SER A 235 -12.44 7.50 16.37
CA SER A 235 -11.89 6.38 17.12
C SER A 235 -10.43 6.14 16.75
N TRP A 236 -9.66 5.62 17.69
CA TRP A 236 -8.23 5.37 17.49
C TRP A 236 -7.80 4.09 18.21
N VAL A 237 -6.66 3.55 17.81
CA VAL A 237 -5.93 2.55 18.58
C VAL A 237 -4.69 3.25 19.13
N ASP A 238 -4.47 3.15 20.44
CA ASP A 238 -3.32 3.83 21.07
C ASP A 238 -2.00 3.10 20.76
N THR A 239 -1.36 3.54 19.68
CA THR A 239 -0.04 3.10 19.24
C THR A 239 1.09 4.02 19.71
N LEU A 240 0.78 5.16 20.34
CA LEU A 240 1.80 6.13 20.75
C LEU A 240 2.46 5.70 22.06
N GLU A 241 1.71 5.09 22.98
CA GLU A 241 2.22 4.71 24.31
C GLU A 241 2.77 5.91 25.12
N TRP A 242 2.34 7.13 24.77
CA TRP A 242 2.74 8.38 25.44
C TRP A 242 1.90 8.68 26.69
N GLY A 243 1.05 7.75 27.10
CA GLY A 243 0.05 7.94 28.15
C GLY A 243 -1.31 8.41 27.60
N PRO A 244 -2.30 8.60 28.48
CA PRO A 244 -3.66 8.92 28.08
C PRO A 244 -3.73 10.31 27.42
N PRO A 245 -4.60 10.50 26.42
CA PRO A 245 -4.83 11.81 25.83
C PRO A 245 -5.41 12.79 26.84
N ARG A 246 -5.05 14.06 26.68
CA ARG A 246 -5.64 15.17 27.43
C ARG A 246 -6.71 15.85 26.58
N PRO A 247 -7.87 16.18 27.14
CA PRO A 247 -8.86 16.98 26.43
C PRO A 247 -8.30 18.39 26.21
N ILE A 248 -8.47 18.89 24.99
CA ILE A 248 -8.17 20.26 24.59
C ILE A 248 -9.36 20.83 23.81
N ARG A 249 -9.40 22.15 23.60
CA ARG A 249 -10.48 22.76 22.82
C ARG A 249 -10.54 22.13 21.42
N GLY A 250 -11.68 21.51 21.10
CA GLY A 250 -11.91 20.87 19.81
C GLY A 250 -11.40 19.42 19.71
N GLY A 251 -10.80 18.81 20.75
CA GLY A 251 -10.40 17.41 20.65
C GLY A 251 -9.42 16.92 21.72
N LEU A 252 -8.45 16.12 21.31
CA LEU A 252 -7.53 15.38 22.19
C LEU A 252 -6.06 15.64 21.84
N GLU A 253 -5.18 15.70 22.85
CA GLU A 253 -3.73 15.85 22.71
C GLU A 253 -2.97 14.75 23.47
N TRP A 254 -2.02 14.09 22.81
CA TRP A 254 -1.03 13.20 23.39
C TRP A 254 0.30 13.92 23.53
N ARG A 255 0.97 13.77 24.68
CA ARG A 255 2.28 14.38 24.94
C ARG A 255 3.29 13.32 25.30
N GLN A 256 4.41 13.32 24.61
CA GLN A 256 5.52 12.45 24.92
C GLN A 256 6.06 12.81 26.34
N PRO A 257 6.27 11.84 27.26
CA PRO A 257 6.58 12.15 28.67
C PRO A 257 7.93 12.82 28.97
N LYS A 258 8.95 12.58 28.14
CA LYS A 258 10.36 12.99 28.32
C LYS A 258 10.81 14.07 27.33
N ASP A 259 9.97 14.49 26.40
CA ASP A 259 10.31 15.32 25.25
C ASP A 259 9.18 16.32 24.96
N LYS A 260 9.38 17.17 23.96
CA LYS A 260 8.39 18.18 23.55
C LYS A 260 7.56 17.75 22.33
N ALA A 261 7.56 16.44 22.03
CA ALA A 261 6.74 15.87 20.97
C ALA A 261 5.27 15.76 21.40
N ARG A 262 4.37 16.14 20.49
CA ARG A 262 2.92 16.18 20.72
C ARG A 262 2.17 15.76 19.47
N VAL A 263 1.06 15.05 19.67
CA VAL A 263 0.07 14.74 18.64
C VAL A 263 -1.26 15.30 19.11
N ALA A 264 -2.02 15.97 18.24
CA ALA A 264 -3.37 16.41 18.55
C ALA A 264 -4.32 16.05 17.42
N VAL A 265 -5.52 15.58 17.77
CA VAL A 265 -6.65 15.37 16.87
C VAL A 265 -7.73 16.35 17.28
N LEU A 266 -8.08 17.26 16.36
CA LEU A 266 -9.05 18.32 16.57
C LEU A 266 -10.18 18.20 15.54
N TYR A 267 -11.36 18.69 15.90
CA TYR A 267 -12.49 18.88 15.01
C TYR A 267 -13.06 20.29 15.21
N PHE A 268 -13.29 20.98 14.10
CA PHE A 268 -13.85 22.31 14.08
C PHE A 268 -15.12 22.31 13.24
N LYS A 269 -16.24 22.76 13.83
CA LYS A 269 -17.48 23.01 13.11
C LYS A 269 -17.40 24.37 12.45
N GLU A 270 -17.64 24.45 11.14
CA GLU A 270 -17.51 25.72 10.40
C GLU A 270 -18.50 26.79 10.87
N ALA A 271 -19.66 26.37 11.39
CA ALA A 271 -20.66 27.28 11.97
C ALA A 271 -20.33 27.77 13.39
N GLU A 272 -19.25 27.29 14.03
CA GLU A 272 -18.89 27.68 15.39
C GLU A 272 -18.19 29.04 15.44
N ALA A 273 -18.58 29.89 16.39
CA ALA A 273 -18.00 31.22 16.55
C ALA A 273 -16.48 31.17 16.82
N GLY A 274 -15.71 31.87 15.98
CA GLY A 274 -14.25 31.93 16.08
C GLY A 274 -13.51 30.80 15.35
N VAL A 275 -14.23 29.91 14.66
CA VAL A 275 -13.65 28.94 13.73
C VAL A 275 -13.57 29.57 12.34
N LYS A 276 -12.40 29.45 11.70
CA LYS A 276 -12.23 29.88 10.31
C LYS A 276 -12.77 28.81 9.36
N PRO A 277 -13.37 29.21 8.22
CA PRO A 277 -13.71 28.28 7.14
C PRO A 277 -12.48 27.48 6.71
N ARG A 278 -12.68 26.22 6.31
CA ARG A 278 -11.58 25.31 5.93
C ARG A 278 -10.65 25.92 4.88
N GLU A 279 -11.19 26.57 3.85
CA GLU A 279 -10.41 27.16 2.76
C GLU A 279 -9.56 28.34 3.22
N GLU A 280 -10.01 29.08 4.24
CA GLU A 280 -9.22 30.13 4.87
C GLU A 280 -8.11 29.53 5.72
N TYR A 281 -8.43 28.51 6.53
CA TYR A 281 -7.45 27.79 7.33
C TYR A 281 -6.33 27.19 6.47
N LEU A 282 -6.69 26.54 5.36
CA LEU A 282 -5.73 26.00 4.39
C LEU A 282 -4.86 27.08 3.73
N ARG A 283 -5.42 28.27 3.48
CA ARG A 283 -4.66 29.42 2.96
C ARG A 283 -3.64 29.91 3.99
N GLU A 284 -4.02 30.00 5.26
CA GLU A 284 -3.10 30.36 6.34
C GLU A 284 -2.00 29.33 6.53
N LEU A 285 -2.33 28.03 6.45
CA LEU A 285 -1.32 26.98 6.57
C LEU A 285 -0.20 27.13 5.53
N LYS A 286 -0.51 27.57 4.31
CA LYS A 286 0.49 27.84 3.26
C LYS A 286 1.42 28.99 3.59
N THR A 287 1.02 29.92 4.46
CA THR A 287 1.86 31.06 4.87
C THR A 287 2.64 30.79 6.16
N LEU A 288 2.38 29.68 6.84
CA LEU A 288 3.15 29.27 8.02
C LEU A 288 4.51 28.67 7.64
N GLY A 289 5.49 28.89 8.50
CA GLY A 289 6.81 28.25 8.39
C GLY A 289 7.97 29.23 8.21
N SER A 290 9.15 28.65 8.08
CA SER A 290 10.35 29.28 7.55
C SER A 290 10.23 29.44 6.04
N PRO A 291 10.85 30.46 5.41
CA PRO A 291 10.94 30.56 3.95
C PRO A 291 11.61 29.33 3.28
N GLU A 292 12.34 28.52 4.04
CA GLU A 292 12.98 27.28 3.59
C GLU A 292 12.02 26.08 3.52
N ASP A 293 10.82 26.19 4.11
CA ASP A 293 9.86 25.10 4.13
C ASP A 293 9.12 24.97 2.79
N THR A 294 8.59 23.76 2.53
CA THR A 294 7.69 23.54 1.40
C THR A 294 6.31 24.09 1.72
N HIS A 295 5.96 25.23 1.14
CA HIS A 295 4.64 25.88 1.30
C HIS A 295 3.51 25.26 0.45
N SER A 296 3.72 24.02 -0.02
CA SER A 296 2.77 23.27 -0.85
C SER A 296 2.00 22.26 -0.02
N LEU A 297 0.68 22.22 -0.21
CA LEU A 297 -0.17 21.18 0.37
C LEU A 297 0.01 19.88 -0.42
N VAL A 298 0.15 18.77 0.30
CA VAL A 298 0.24 17.42 -0.27
C VAL A 298 -0.98 16.63 0.14
N GLU A 299 -1.63 15.94 -0.79
CA GLU A 299 -2.73 15.04 -0.45
C GLU A 299 -2.21 13.77 0.25
N VAL A 300 -2.80 13.46 1.40
CA VAL A 300 -2.46 12.30 2.21
C VAL A 300 -3.74 11.53 2.54
N ARG A 301 -3.74 10.24 2.26
CA ARG A 301 -4.85 9.36 2.61
C ARG A 301 -4.78 8.96 4.09
N LEU A 302 -5.80 9.34 4.87
CA LEU A 302 -6.08 8.81 6.20
C LEU A 302 -6.89 7.51 6.07
N SER A 303 -7.17 6.84 7.19
CA SER A 303 -7.88 5.55 7.15
C SER A 303 -9.29 5.66 6.55
N THR A 304 -10.00 6.76 6.82
CA THR A 304 -11.39 6.99 6.36
C THR A 304 -11.55 8.13 5.36
N LEU A 305 -10.62 9.09 5.32
CA LEU A 305 -10.73 10.34 4.55
C LEU A 305 -9.42 10.67 3.83
N THR A 306 -9.50 11.55 2.83
CA THR A 306 -8.32 12.20 2.25
C THR A 306 -8.12 13.54 2.95
N ALA A 307 -6.88 13.82 3.34
CA ALA A 307 -6.49 15.07 4.00
C ALA A 307 -5.46 15.83 3.16
N GLN A 308 -5.38 17.14 3.36
CA GLN A 308 -4.30 17.97 2.86
C GLN A 308 -3.28 18.18 3.99
N SER A 309 -2.03 17.76 3.76
CA SER A 309 -0.92 17.87 4.70
C SER A 309 0.03 18.98 4.31
N ILE A 310 0.56 19.69 5.31
CA ILE A 310 1.72 20.57 5.17
C ILE A 310 2.67 20.33 6.34
N ARG A 311 3.97 20.46 6.06
CA ARG A 311 5.01 20.43 7.07
C ARG A 311 5.73 21.77 7.08
N TYR A 312 5.88 22.35 8.26
CA TYR A 312 6.53 23.65 8.44
C TYR A 312 7.31 23.72 9.75
N THR A 313 8.22 24.66 9.80
CA THR A 313 9.18 24.87 10.88
C THR A 313 8.87 26.17 11.62
N LYS A 314 8.89 26.14 12.96
CA LYS A 314 8.68 27.32 13.82
C LYS A 314 9.86 27.50 14.77
N TYR A 315 10.44 28.70 14.74
CA TYR A 315 11.52 29.12 15.62
C TYR A 315 10.99 29.69 16.92
N VAL A 316 11.59 29.31 18.05
CA VAL A 316 11.31 29.87 19.38
C VAL A 316 12.58 30.55 19.89
N TYR A 317 12.49 31.87 20.05
CA TYR A 317 13.55 32.71 20.59
C TYR A 317 13.35 32.93 22.10
N PRO A 318 14.38 32.82 22.93
CA PRO A 318 14.29 33.15 24.35
C PRO A 318 14.17 34.67 24.54
N GLN A 319 13.16 35.12 25.26
CA GLN A 319 13.07 36.51 25.75
C GLN A 319 14.07 36.67 26.92
N PRO A 320 14.88 37.75 27.07
CA PRO A 320 14.84 39.07 26.40
C PRO A 320 15.97 39.37 25.38
N TYR A 321 16.77 38.40 24.95
CA TYR A 321 17.90 38.65 24.04
C TYR A 321 17.48 38.49 22.57
N LEU A 322 17.12 39.62 21.93
CA LEU A 322 16.57 39.68 20.57
C LEU A 322 17.60 39.57 19.43
N THR A 323 18.80 39.04 19.66
CA THR A 323 19.80 38.85 18.59
C THR A 323 20.60 37.55 18.74
N GLY A 324 20.36 36.60 17.82
CA GLY A 324 21.33 35.56 17.45
C GLY A 324 21.15 34.15 18.01
N SER A 325 20.45 33.94 19.14
CA SER A 325 20.32 32.59 19.73
C SER A 325 18.93 31.99 19.49
N VAL A 326 18.77 31.18 18.44
CA VAL A 326 17.63 30.27 18.31
C VAL A 326 17.71 29.23 19.43
N SER A 327 16.73 29.18 20.34
CA SER A 327 16.75 28.19 21.43
C SER A 327 16.16 26.85 20.99
N GLU A 328 15.03 26.88 20.30
CA GLU A 328 14.31 25.67 19.90
C GLU A 328 13.66 25.83 18.54
N VAL A 329 13.91 24.86 17.67
CA VAL A 329 13.28 24.75 16.36
C VAL A 329 12.28 23.61 16.44
N PHE A 330 11.01 23.90 16.19
CA PHE A 330 9.97 22.88 16.10
C PHE A 330 9.62 22.61 14.64
N VAL A 331 9.47 21.34 14.30
CA VAL A 331 8.85 20.92 13.04
C VAL A 331 7.44 20.48 13.35
N THR A 332 6.49 20.96 12.57
CA THR A 332 5.06 20.66 12.71
C THR A 332 4.52 20.14 11.39
N GLU A 333 3.85 19.00 11.43
CA GLU A 333 3.02 18.51 10.34
C GLU A 333 1.55 18.71 10.70
N THR A 334 0.81 19.37 9.83
CA THR A 334 -0.62 19.64 9.98
C THR A 334 -1.38 19.01 8.83
N MET A 335 -2.36 18.17 9.14
CA MET A 335 -3.27 17.57 8.14
C MET A 335 -4.68 18.06 8.38
N VAL A 336 -5.36 18.47 7.31
CA VAL A 336 -6.74 18.94 7.34
C VAL A 336 -7.60 18.00 6.51
N ALA A 337 -8.57 17.35 7.14
CA ALA A 337 -9.50 16.43 6.47
C ALA A 337 -10.92 17.00 6.51
N PRO A 338 -11.64 17.04 5.38
CA PRO A 338 -13.01 17.57 5.36
C PRO A 338 -14.02 16.64 6.00
N ASP A 339 -15.08 17.23 6.54
CA ASP A 339 -16.28 16.56 7.02
C ASP A 339 -17.52 17.36 6.56
N ALA A 340 -18.73 16.79 6.66
CA ALA A 340 -19.95 17.45 6.20
C ALA A 340 -20.30 18.73 6.98
N GLU A 341 -19.99 18.78 8.29
CA GLU A 341 -20.31 19.94 9.16
C GLU A 341 -19.07 20.81 9.47
N GLY A 342 -17.89 20.43 8.96
CA GLY A 342 -16.64 21.12 9.26
C GLY A 342 -15.39 20.38 8.80
N TYR A 343 -14.35 20.35 9.63
CA TYR A 343 -13.11 19.67 9.28
C TYR A 343 -12.33 19.18 10.50
N TYR A 344 -11.59 18.09 10.29
CA TYR A 344 -10.61 17.58 11.25
C TYR A 344 -9.24 18.21 11.01
N VAL A 345 -8.53 18.47 12.10
CA VAL A 345 -7.12 18.89 12.07
C VAL A 345 -6.29 17.91 12.89
N LEU A 346 -5.34 17.26 12.23
CA LEU A 346 -4.35 16.40 12.87
C LEU A 346 -3.01 17.14 12.92
N LEU A 347 -2.47 17.31 14.12
CA LEU A 347 -1.21 18.01 14.36
C LEU A 347 -0.19 17.05 14.93
N TYR A 348 1.00 17.02 14.34
CA TYR A 348 2.17 16.42 14.96
C TYR A 348 3.28 17.47 15.06
N ARG A 349 3.75 17.73 16.26
CA ARG A 349 4.80 18.72 16.53
C ARG A 349 5.89 18.10 17.38
N ALA A 350 7.14 18.32 17.02
CA ALA A 350 8.29 17.93 17.82
C ALA A 350 9.47 18.88 17.61
N LEU A 351 10.47 18.84 18.50
CA LEU A 351 11.74 19.52 18.25
C LEU A 351 12.39 18.95 16.98
N ARG A 352 13.04 19.78 16.17
CA ARG A 352 13.67 19.38 14.90
C ARG A 352 14.56 18.14 15.04
N LYS A 353 15.38 18.10 16.10
CA LYS A 353 16.26 16.96 16.42
C LYS A 353 15.53 15.64 16.77
N ASN A 354 14.27 15.73 17.19
CA ASN A 354 13.46 14.61 17.65
C ASN A 354 12.29 14.29 16.71
N PHE A 355 12.08 15.09 15.67
CA PHE A 355 10.92 14.98 14.80
C PHE A 355 10.89 13.61 14.12
N GLU A 356 11.97 13.24 13.42
CA GLU A 356 12.06 11.95 12.72
C GLU A 356 12.16 10.76 13.68
N LYS A 357 12.61 10.97 14.92
CA LYS A 357 12.65 9.93 15.96
C LYS A 357 11.24 9.42 16.31
N PHE A 358 10.30 10.33 16.53
CA PHE A 358 8.92 9.99 16.94
C PHE A 358 7.93 9.94 15.78
N TYR A 359 8.36 10.33 14.57
CA TYR A 359 7.49 10.34 13.39
C TYR A 359 6.91 8.97 13.02
N PRO A 360 7.64 7.84 13.12
CA PRO A 360 7.07 6.52 12.84
C PRO A 360 5.90 6.16 13.76
N GLU A 361 5.97 6.53 15.04
CA GLU A 361 4.89 6.31 16.03
C GLU A 361 3.64 7.12 15.65
N TYR A 362 3.82 8.41 15.34
CA TYR A 362 2.74 9.27 14.83
C TYR A 362 2.11 8.72 13.56
N ARG A 363 2.93 8.24 12.62
CA ARG A 363 2.44 7.67 11.36
C ARG A 363 1.53 6.47 11.59
N ARG A 364 1.92 5.54 12.48
CA ARG A 364 1.07 4.39 12.82
C ARG A 364 -0.22 4.80 13.50
N PHE A 365 -0.12 5.78 14.41
CA PHE A 365 -1.30 6.34 15.06
C PHE A 365 -2.28 6.89 14.02
N ARG A 366 -1.79 7.67 13.06
CA ARG A 366 -2.59 8.21 11.94
C ARG A 366 -3.22 7.12 11.08
N GLU A 367 -2.48 6.05 10.76
CA GLU A 367 -2.99 4.93 9.95
C GLU A 367 -4.13 4.16 10.65
N GLN A 368 -4.17 4.21 11.99
CA GLN A 368 -5.19 3.55 12.82
C GLN A 368 -6.27 4.52 13.34
N LEU A 369 -6.14 5.82 13.07
CA LEU A 369 -7.12 6.85 13.41
C LEU A 369 -8.27 6.81 12.40
N ARG A 370 -9.49 6.55 12.88
CA ARG A 370 -10.73 6.54 12.10
C ARG A 370 -11.56 7.78 12.43
N LEU A 371 -11.70 8.66 11.46
CA LEU A 371 -12.55 9.84 11.54
C LEU A 371 -13.98 9.42 11.17
N GLU A 372 -14.96 9.73 12.02
CA GLU A 372 -16.36 9.42 11.77
C GLU A 372 -16.93 10.49 10.82
N ILE A 373 -17.46 10.07 9.67
CA ILE A 373 -18.15 10.95 8.73
C ILE A 373 -19.60 11.01 9.18
N GLN A 374 -20.10 12.16 9.60
CA GLN A 374 -21.54 12.31 9.82
C GLN A 374 -22.24 12.48 8.46
N PRO A 375 -23.36 11.77 8.22
CA PRO A 375 -24.17 12.02 7.04
C PRO A 375 -24.67 13.49 7.09
N PRO A 376 -24.80 14.17 5.94
CA PRO A 376 -25.32 15.53 5.92
C PRO A 376 -26.71 15.58 6.57
N PRO A 377 -27.06 16.67 7.27
CA PRO A 377 -28.38 16.80 7.88
C PRO A 377 -29.46 16.64 6.80
N GLU A 378 -30.46 15.80 7.05
CA GLU A 378 -31.58 15.61 6.12
C GLU A 378 -32.25 16.97 5.87
N GLU A 379 -32.30 17.41 4.61
CA GLU A 379 -33.05 18.61 4.25
C GLU A 379 -34.50 18.47 4.77
N PRO A 380 -35.05 19.51 5.42
CA PRO A 380 -36.42 19.46 5.90
C PRO A 380 -37.32 19.18 4.70
N LYS A 381 -37.90 17.98 4.65
CA LYS A 381 -38.87 17.60 3.62
C LYS A 381 -39.95 18.68 3.64
N ALA A 382 -40.00 19.48 2.58
CA ALA A 382 -41.01 20.50 2.41
C ALA A 382 -42.36 19.85 2.68
N ALA A 383 -43.04 20.31 3.74
CA ALA A 383 -44.37 19.84 4.06
C ALA A 383 -45.23 20.11 2.82
N LYS A 384 -45.65 19.05 2.14
CA LYS A 384 -46.65 19.15 1.08
C LYS A 384 -47.90 19.74 1.74
N LYS A 385 -48.21 20.99 1.39
CA LYS A 385 -49.51 21.60 1.66
C LYS A 385 -50.55 21.00 0.74
#